data_AF-A0A6A4ATL9-F1
#
_entry.id   AF-A0A6A4ATL9-F1
#
_cell.length_a   1.000
_cell.length_b   1.000
_cell.length_c   1.000
_cell.angle_alpha   90.00
_cell.angle_beta   90.00
_cell.angle_gamma   90.00
#
_symmetry.space_group_name_H-M   'P 1'
#
loop_
_entity.id
_entity.type
_entity.pdbx_description
1 polymer ?
#
loop_
_entity_poly.entity_id
_entity_poly.type
_entity_poly.pdbx_seq_one_letter_code
_entity_poly.pdbx_strand_id
1 'polypeptide(L)'
;MDRFLVGGEAAANYRRDRWTARPLVEERSVLQALTEYEVIDQNKFCCRPKQVHEDDEIPHCKCRRGQDWTLTCGIGCENRSMQVECVSGKCVTGGRCSNQQMQDDRNALLSVKNLSHKGMSLFASEQILPGAFVCQYTGEIIRSSTYRRREMELNGVTNYYGMAINNNEVIDARAFGGIARFANHSCQPNCVVERWDVNG
;
A
#
# COMPACT_ATOMS: atom_id res chain seq x y z
N MET A 1 -15.80 -8.02 -14.58
CA MET A 1 -14.36 -8.29 -14.53
C MET A 1 -13.66 -6.96 -14.38
N ASP A 2 -13.59 -6.62 -13.09
CA ASP A 2 -12.56 -5.86 -12.37
C ASP A 2 -12.30 -4.44 -12.84
N ARG A 3 -13.26 -3.60 -12.44
CA ARG A 3 -13.07 -2.17 -12.25
C ARG A 3 -12.18 -1.96 -11.02
N PHE A 4 -11.09 -1.22 -11.18
CA PHE A 4 -10.66 -0.30 -10.14
C PHE A 4 -11.82 0.68 -9.95
N LEU A 5 -12.66 0.44 -8.93
CA LEU A 5 -13.73 1.35 -8.58
C LEU A 5 -13.15 2.47 -7.72
N VAL A 6 -12.73 3.55 -8.37
CA VAL A 6 -12.89 4.89 -7.80
C VAL A 6 -14.27 5.34 -8.28
N GLY A 7 -15.21 5.57 -7.36
CA GLY A 7 -16.57 5.97 -7.71
C GLY A 7 -16.58 7.28 -8.52
N GLY A 8 -17.20 7.25 -9.70
CA GLY A 8 -17.39 8.43 -10.56
C GLY A 8 -17.90 8.07 -11.97
N GLU A 9 -18.70 8.97 -12.56
CA GLU A 9 -19.51 8.79 -13.78
C GLU A 9 -18.72 8.58 -15.10
N ALA A 10 -17.38 8.46 -15.06
CA ALA A 10 -16.54 8.29 -16.25
C ALA A 10 -16.54 6.86 -16.84
N ALA A 11 -17.37 5.94 -16.32
CA ALA A 11 -17.33 4.51 -16.64
C ALA A 11 -17.95 4.11 -18.01
N ALA A 12 -18.50 5.05 -18.79
CA ALA A 12 -19.37 4.72 -19.92
C ALA A 12 -18.65 4.40 -21.26
N ASN A 13 -17.38 4.79 -21.45
CA ASN A 13 -16.76 4.81 -22.80
C ASN A 13 -15.55 3.86 -23.00
N TYR A 14 -15.27 2.93 -22.10
CA TYR A 14 -14.10 2.04 -22.23
C TYR A 14 -14.45 0.72 -22.97
N ARG A 15 -13.83 0.50 -24.14
CA ARG A 15 -14.05 -0.68 -25.02
C ARG A 15 -13.57 -1.99 -24.35
N ARG A 16 -14.36 -3.05 -24.53
CA ARG A 16 -14.29 -4.35 -23.80
C ARG A 16 -13.34 -5.41 -24.41
N ASP A 17 -12.68 -5.15 -25.53
CA ASP A 17 -12.24 -6.24 -26.43
C ASP A 17 -10.81 -6.79 -26.22
N ARG A 18 -10.18 -6.65 -25.05
CA ARG A 18 -8.74 -7.01 -24.89
C ARG A 18 -8.40 -8.22 -24.03
N TRP A 19 -9.37 -8.98 -23.52
CA TRP A 19 -9.09 -10.11 -22.62
C TRP A 19 -9.28 -11.46 -23.33
N THR A 20 -8.24 -11.91 -24.04
CA THR A 20 -8.17 -13.30 -24.51
C THR A 20 -7.76 -14.22 -23.36
N ALA A 21 -8.49 -15.31 -23.15
CA ALA A 21 -8.28 -16.35 -22.13
C ALA A 21 -6.97 -17.17 -22.31
N ARG A 22 -5.82 -16.50 -22.35
CA ARG A 22 -4.51 -17.17 -22.30
C ARG A 22 -4.15 -17.45 -20.84
N PRO A 23 -3.70 -18.67 -20.49
CA PRO A 23 -3.13 -18.93 -19.18
C PRO A 23 -1.99 -17.93 -18.92
N LEU A 24 -2.01 -17.25 -17.78
CA LEU A 24 -0.85 -16.49 -17.31
C LEU A 24 0.22 -17.51 -16.90
N VAL A 25 1.11 -17.87 -17.83
CA VAL A 25 2.29 -18.68 -17.52
C VAL A 25 3.35 -17.73 -16.98
N GLU A 26 3.49 -17.69 -15.66
CA GLU A 26 4.53 -16.93 -14.98
C GLU A 26 5.77 -17.83 -14.85
N GLU A 27 6.70 -17.72 -15.80
CA GLU A 27 7.92 -18.54 -15.87
C GLU A 27 8.97 -18.14 -14.82
N ARG A 28 8.80 -16.96 -14.19
CA ARG A 28 9.74 -16.45 -13.19
C ARG A 28 9.74 -17.31 -11.92
N SER A 29 10.92 -17.54 -11.37
CA SER A 29 11.06 -18.04 -10.00
C SER A 29 10.74 -16.93 -8.99
N VAL A 30 10.38 -17.32 -7.76
CA VAL A 30 10.13 -16.36 -6.67
C VAL A 30 11.36 -15.48 -6.44
N LEU A 31 12.56 -16.08 -6.49
CA LEU A 31 13.82 -15.35 -6.31
C LEU A 31 14.01 -14.30 -7.41
N GLN A 32 13.78 -14.65 -8.67
CA GLN A 32 13.88 -13.69 -9.78
C GLN A 32 12.93 -12.51 -9.58
N ALA A 33 11.66 -12.78 -9.26
CA ALA A 33 10.68 -11.71 -9.02
C ALA A 33 11.04 -10.79 -7.86
N LEU A 34 11.67 -11.32 -6.80
CA LEU A 34 12.16 -10.53 -5.66
C LEU A 34 13.38 -9.67 -6.00
N THR A 35 14.14 -10.01 -7.05
CA THR A 35 15.35 -9.26 -7.48
C THR A 35 15.09 -8.18 -8.53
N GLU A 36 13.86 -8.06 -9.02
CA GLU A 36 13.50 -7.10 -10.10
C GLU A 36 13.29 -5.66 -9.63
N TYR A 37 13.19 -5.44 -8.32
CA TYR A 37 12.90 -4.13 -7.75
C TYR A 37 13.77 -3.90 -6.52
N GLU A 38 14.02 -2.64 -6.21
CA GLU A 38 14.67 -2.24 -4.97
C GLU A 38 13.63 -2.13 -3.85
N VAL A 39 13.91 -2.79 -2.73
CA VAL A 39 13.05 -2.73 -1.55
C VAL A 39 13.18 -1.36 -0.90
N ILE A 40 12.03 -0.70 -0.68
CA ILE A 40 11.94 0.57 0.03
C ILE A 40 10.89 0.50 1.14
N ASP A 41 11.23 1.08 2.28
CA ASP A 41 10.41 1.21 3.49
C ASP A 41 9.57 2.50 3.48
N GLN A 42 9.83 3.43 2.57
CA GLN A 42 9.05 4.65 2.37
C GLN A 42 8.92 4.98 0.89
N ASN A 43 7.81 5.63 0.56
CA ASN A 43 7.57 6.11 -0.80
C ASN A 43 8.64 7.10 -1.27
N LYS A 44 9.09 6.95 -2.52
CA LYS A 44 9.94 7.93 -3.19
C LYS A 44 9.08 8.98 -3.89
N PHE A 45 9.05 10.20 -3.38
CA PHE A 45 8.23 11.26 -3.95
C PHE A 45 8.93 11.91 -5.15
N CYS A 46 8.53 11.54 -6.38
CA CYS A 46 9.21 11.98 -7.60
C CYS A 46 8.54 13.18 -8.27
N CYS A 47 7.22 13.39 -8.05
CA CYS A 47 6.48 14.49 -8.67
C CYS A 47 6.30 15.74 -7.81
N ARG A 48 6.65 15.66 -6.52
CA ARG A 48 6.61 16.73 -5.52
C ARG A 48 7.49 16.35 -4.32
N PRO A 49 7.87 17.27 -3.43
CA PRO A 49 8.45 16.90 -2.15
C PRO A 49 7.46 16.10 -1.28
N LYS A 50 8.01 15.25 -0.40
CA LYS A 50 7.27 14.67 0.72
C LYS A 50 6.78 15.81 1.61
N GLN A 51 5.49 15.83 1.93
CA GLN A 51 4.99 16.77 2.92
C GLN A 51 5.33 16.22 4.31
N VAL A 52 5.64 17.13 5.22
CA VAL A 52 5.95 16.82 6.61
C VAL A 52 5.21 17.84 7.43
N HIS A 53 4.45 17.39 8.42
CA HIS A 53 3.77 18.29 9.34
C HIS A 53 4.80 19.11 10.13
N GLU A 54 4.60 20.42 10.19
CA GLU A 54 5.28 21.25 11.18
C GLU A 54 4.78 20.91 12.59
N ASP A 55 5.56 21.27 13.63
CA ASP A 55 5.29 20.82 15.01
C ASP A 55 3.90 21.22 15.53
N ASP A 56 3.36 22.35 15.07
CA ASP A 56 2.02 22.86 15.39
C ASP A 56 0.90 22.28 14.51
N GLU A 57 1.25 21.67 13.38
CA GLU A 57 0.32 20.99 12.48
C GLU A 57 0.09 19.52 12.87
N ILE A 58 0.95 18.94 13.73
CA ILE A 58 0.87 17.54 14.14
C ILE A 58 -0.48 17.25 14.83
N PRO A 59 -1.30 16.33 14.29
CA PRO A 59 -2.55 15.94 14.92
C PRO A 59 -2.27 15.11 16.17
N HIS A 60 -2.57 15.67 17.34
CA HIS A 60 -2.45 14.97 18.62
C HIS A 60 -3.71 14.18 18.95
N CYS A 61 -3.57 12.88 19.22
CA CYS A 61 -4.68 12.07 19.67
C CYS A 61 -5.15 12.47 21.08
N LYS A 62 -6.40 12.15 21.44
CA LYS A 62 -6.96 12.38 22.79
C LYS A 62 -6.85 11.16 23.72
N CYS A 63 -5.92 10.25 23.42
CA CYS A 63 -5.72 9.05 24.25
C CYS A 63 -5.15 9.40 25.62
N ARG A 64 -5.47 8.59 26.63
CA ARG A 64 -4.88 8.73 27.98
C ARG A 64 -3.42 8.31 27.97
N ARG A 65 -2.60 8.93 28.83
CA ARG A 65 -1.24 8.47 29.09
C ARG A 65 -1.24 7.00 29.49
N GLY A 66 -0.36 6.24 28.85
CA GLY A 66 -0.14 4.85 29.25
C GLY A 66 0.52 4.83 30.62
N GLN A 67 0.24 3.78 31.40
CA GLN A 67 1.17 3.37 32.45
C GLN A 67 2.41 2.75 31.76
N ASP A 68 3.54 2.69 32.47
CA ASP A 68 4.79 2.19 31.92
C ASP A 68 4.60 0.86 31.18
N TRP A 69 5.19 0.77 29.98
CA TRP A 69 5.14 -0.38 29.08
C TRP A 69 3.76 -0.78 28.51
N THR A 70 2.70 -0.07 28.87
CA THR A 70 1.35 -0.35 28.35
C THR A 70 1.22 0.11 26.90
N LEU A 71 0.69 -0.76 26.04
CA LEU A 71 0.36 -0.42 24.66
C LEU A 71 -0.84 0.53 24.63
N THR A 72 -0.68 1.68 23.97
CA THR A 72 -1.69 2.74 23.86
C THR A 72 -2.14 2.94 22.41
N CYS A 73 -3.10 3.84 22.18
CA CYS A 73 -3.61 4.19 20.85
C CYS A 73 -4.16 3.00 20.05
N GLY A 74 -4.87 2.08 20.73
CA GLY A 74 -5.55 0.95 20.09
C GLY A 74 -6.77 1.38 19.25
N ILE A 75 -7.78 0.51 19.12
CA ILE A 75 -8.93 0.75 18.23
C ILE A 75 -9.72 2.04 18.54
N GLY A 76 -9.72 2.50 19.79
CA GLY A 76 -10.41 3.73 20.22
C GLY A 76 -9.62 5.03 20.07
N CYS A 77 -8.46 5.01 19.41
CA CYS A 77 -7.67 6.23 19.16
C CYS A 77 -8.33 7.09 18.08
N GLU A 78 -8.60 8.36 18.37
CA GLU A 78 -9.21 9.30 17.42
C GLU A 78 -8.41 9.43 16.12
N ASN A 79 -7.08 9.60 16.20
CA ASN A 79 -6.24 9.64 15.01
C ASN A 79 -6.37 8.36 14.17
N ARG A 80 -6.40 7.19 14.82
CA ARG A 80 -6.58 5.90 14.14
C ARG A 80 -7.94 5.85 13.43
N SER A 81 -9.01 6.31 14.09
CA SER A 81 -10.35 6.36 13.49
C SER A 81 -10.43 7.31 12.30
N MET A 82 -9.55 8.32 12.23
CA MET A 82 -9.44 9.26 11.12
C MET A 82 -8.39 8.83 10.06
N GLN A 83 -7.84 7.62 10.17
CA GLN A 83 -6.79 7.11 9.27
C GLN A 83 -5.53 7.98 9.27
N VAL A 84 -5.16 8.48 10.45
CA VAL A 84 -3.95 9.27 10.70
C VAL A 84 -3.08 8.52 11.71
N GLU A 85 -1.80 8.32 11.40
CA GLU A 85 -0.87 7.81 12.40
C GLU A 85 -0.53 8.88 13.45
N CYS A 86 -0.30 8.45 14.68
CA CYS A 86 0.33 9.32 15.66
C CYS A 86 1.80 9.50 15.25
N VAL A 87 2.33 10.72 15.26
CA VAL A 87 3.74 10.95 14.91
C VAL A 87 4.66 10.37 15.98
N SER A 88 5.70 9.64 15.55
CA SER A 88 6.71 9.04 16.44
C SER A 88 7.38 10.10 17.32
N GLY A 89 7.52 9.83 18.61
CA GLY A 89 8.05 10.78 19.60
C GLY A 89 7.13 11.96 19.96
N LYS A 90 5.97 12.13 19.32
CA LYS A 90 5.05 13.27 19.53
C LYS A 90 3.67 12.86 20.06
N CYS A 91 3.45 11.56 20.29
CA CYS A 91 2.18 11.05 20.82
C CYS A 91 1.98 11.49 22.28
N VAL A 92 0.79 12.03 22.61
CA VAL A 92 0.46 12.53 23.95
C VAL A 92 0.50 11.46 25.04
N THR A 93 0.42 10.19 24.65
CA THR A 93 0.38 9.08 25.60
C THR A 93 1.72 8.87 26.28
N GLY A 94 2.83 9.36 25.67
CA GLY A 94 4.20 9.22 26.16
C GLY A 94 4.72 7.78 26.26
N GLY A 95 3.90 6.79 25.92
CA GLY A 95 4.19 5.36 26.05
C GLY A 95 4.34 4.67 24.70
N ARG A 96 4.15 3.34 24.68
CA ARG A 96 4.19 2.55 23.44
C ARG A 96 2.91 2.78 22.64
N CYS A 97 2.97 3.63 21.63
CA CYS A 97 1.83 3.89 20.75
C CYS A 97 1.72 2.76 19.69
N SER A 98 0.55 2.12 19.61
CA SER A 98 0.28 1.14 18.56
C SER A 98 -0.14 1.77 17.21
N ASN A 99 -0.34 3.10 17.16
CA ASN A 99 -0.78 3.83 15.97
C ASN A 99 0.41 4.48 15.23
N GLN A 100 1.48 3.70 15.07
CA GLN A 100 2.79 4.09 14.50
C GLN A 100 3.36 2.94 13.65
N GLN A 101 2.52 2.04 13.15
CA GLN A 101 2.96 0.78 12.54
C GLN A 101 3.72 1.00 11.23
N MET A 102 3.30 1.96 10.40
CA MET A 102 3.99 2.31 9.15
C MET A 102 5.30 3.03 9.44
N GLN A 103 5.32 3.97 10.38
CA GLN A 103 6.56 4.64 10.80
C GLN A 103 7.60 3.68 11.43
N ASP A 104 7.13 2.62 12.10
CA ASP A 104 7.98 1.62 12.77
C ASP A 104 8.30 0.39 11.90
N ASP A 105 7.87 0.37 10.63
CA ASP A 105 7.96 -0.77 9.70
C ASP A 105 7.43 -2.10 10.28
N ARG A 106 6.36 -2.03 11.07
CA ARG A 106 5.72 -3.19 11.73
C ARG A 106 4.75 -3.91 10.79
N ASN A 107 5.28 -4.41 9.67
CA ASN A 107 4.51 -5.25 8.74
C ASN A 107 4.30 -6.65 9.32
N ALA A 108 3.23 -7.31 8.87
CA ALA A 108 3.02 -8.73 9.12
C ALA A 108 4.11 -9.58 8.43
N LEU A 109 4.32 -10.79 8.92
CA LEU A 109 5.19 -11.77 8.29
C LEU A 109 4.51 -12.32 7.03
N LEU A 110 5.10 -12.04 5.88
CA LEU A 110 4.54 -12.35 4.56
C LEU A 110 5.52 -13.20 3.73
N SER A 111 4.99 -13.94 2.75
CA SER A 111 5.77 -14.71 1.78
C SER A 111 5.19 -14.60 0.37
N VAL A 112 6.02 -14.80 -0.64
CA VAL A 112 5.61 -14.83 -2.05
C VAL A 112 5.64 -16.26 -2.56
N LYS A 113 4.60 -16.66 -3.29
CA LYS A 113 4.51 -17.96 -3.96
C LYS A 113 4.05 -17.77 -5.40
N ASN A 114 4.59 -18.56 -6.33
CA ASN A 114 4.10 -18.60 -7.71
C ASN A 114 2.91 -19.58 -7.80
N LEU A 115 1.76 -19.10 -8.28
CA LEU A 115 0.56 -19.90 -8.51
C LEU A 115 0.28 -19.99 -10.01
N SER A 116 -0.02 -21.19 -10.52
CA SER A 116 -0.17 -21.49 -11.95
C SER A 116 -1.18 -20.64 -12.74
N HIS A 117 -2.13 -19.98 -12.08
CA HIS A 117 -3.15 -19.14 -12.72
C HIS A 117 -3.19 -17.69 -12.23
N LYS A 118 -2.39 -17.36 -11.21
CA LYS A 118 -2.35 -16.02 -10.60
C LYS A 118 -0.97 -15.39 -10.63
N GLY A 119 0.05 -16.13 -11.08
CA GLY A 119 1.45 -15.71 -11.03
C GLY A 119 1.94 -15.53 -9.60
N MET A 120 2.85 -14.58 -9.41
CA MET A 120 3.39 -14.25 -8.09
C MET A 120 2.30 -13.72 -7.17
N SER A 121 2.17 -14.33 -6.00
CA SER A 121 1.07 -14.11 -5.07
C SER A 121 1.60 -13.93 -3.66
N LEU A 122 1.10 -12.92 -2.96
CA LEU A 122 1.41 -12.64 -1.57
C LEU A 122 0.57 -13.50 -0.61
N PHE A 123 1.21 -14.04 0.41
CA PHE A 123 0.59 -14.88 1.44
C PHE A 123 1.02 -14.44 2.83
N ALA A 124 0.11 -14.55 3.79
CA ALA A 124 0.46 -14.45 5.20
C ALA A 124 1.24 -15.70 5.63
N SER A 125 2.30 -15.48 6.40
CA SER A 125 3.11 -16.52 7.04
C SER A 125 2.87 -16.57 8.56
N GLU A 126 1.93 -15.76 9.05
CA GLU A 126 1.45 -15.73 10.42
C GLU A 126 -0.07 -15.52 10.48
N GLN A 127 -0.66 -15.66 11.66
CA GLN A 127 -2.06 -15.32 11.88
C GLN A 127 -2.23 -13.80 11.96
N ILE A 128 -3.06 -13.25 11.08
CA ILE A 128 -3.42 -11.82 11.08
C ILE A 128 -4.86 -11.70 11.57
N LEU A 129 -5.07 -10.92 12.64
CA LEU A 129 -6.39 -10.69 13.20
C LEU A 129 -7.22 -9.72 12.32
N PRO A 130 -8.56 -9.84 12.28
CA PRO A 130 -9.40 -8.90 11.57
C PRO A 130 -9.14 -7.44 12.00
N GLY A 131 -8.97 -6.55 11.02
CA GLY A 131 -8.67 -5.14 11.25
C GLY A 131 -7.22 -4.84 11.64
N ALA A 132 -6.34 -5.84 11.71
CA ALA A 132 -4.92 -5.61 11.90
C ALA A 132 -4.27 -5.06 10.64
N PHE A 133 -3.20 -4.27 10.83
CA PHE A 133 -2.35 -3.81 9.74
C PHE A 133 -1.60 -4.98 9.13
N VAL A 134 -1.53 -5.03 7.80
CA VAL A 134 -0.85 -6.12 7.06
C VAL A 134 0.50 -5.65 6.58
N CYS A 135 0.53 -4.69 5.65
CA CYS A 135 1.74 -4.07 5.17
C CYS A 135 1.39 -2.79 4.40
N GLN A 136 2.40 -1.95 4.19
CA GLN A 136 2.29 -0.77 3.34
C GLN A 136 2.56 -1.10 1.87
N TYR A 137 1.85 -0.41 0.97
CA TYR A 137 2.13 -0.45 -0.47
C TYR A 137 3.06 0.72 -0.82
N THR A 138 4.35 0.45 -0.92
CA THR A 138 5.38 1.46 -1.23
C THR A 138 5.79 1.45 -2.70
N GLY A 139 6.21 2.61 -3.20
CA GLY A 139 6.76 2.78 -4.54
C GLY A 139 7.17 4.21 -4.85
N GLU A 140 7.33 4.52 -6.13
CA GLU A 140 7.53 5.90 -6.59
C GLU A 140 6.20 6.64 -6.69
N ILE A 141 6.09 7.83 -6.09
CA ILE A 141 4.95 8.72 -6.29
C ILE A 141 5.21 9.55 -7.55
N ILE A 142 4.48 9.22 -8.60
CA ILE A 142 4.58 9.87 -9.91
C ILE A 142 3.23 10.42 -10.37
N ARG A 143 3.28 11.34 -11.33
CA ARG A 143 2.06 11.83 -11.97
C ARG A 143 1.37 10.71 -12.75
N SER A 144 0.05 10.69 -12.74
CA SER A 144 -0.79 9.75 -13.51
C SER A 144 -0.46 9.77 -15.02
N SER A 145 -0.08 10.93 -15.57
CA SER A 145 0.37 11.05 -16.96
C SER A 145 1.70 10.33 -17.21
N THR A 146 2.65 10.42 -16.28
CA THR A 146 3.92 9.69 -16.34
C THR A 146 3.70 8.19 -16.23
N TYR A 147 2.85 7.75 -15.29
CA TYR A 147 2.50 6.34 -15.14
C TYR A 147 1.90 5.77 -16.43
N ARG A 148 0.93 6.49 -17.03
CA ARG A 148 0.30 6.11 -18.30
C ARG A 148 1.30 6.01 -19.46
N ARG A 149 2.26 6.95 -19.55
CA ARG A 149 3.33 6.87 -20.56
C ARG A 149 4.18 5.61 -20.36
N ARG A 150 4.62 5.33 -19.13
CA ARG A 150 5.36 4.11 -18.79
C ARG A 150 4.56 2.85 -19.15
N GLU A 151 3.24 2.83 -18.91
CA GLU A 151 2.39 1.70 -19.32
C GLU A 151 2.32 1.51 -20.84
N MET A 152 2.29 2.58 -21.63
CA MET A 152 2.29 2.49 -23.10
C MET A 152 3.60 1.94 -23.66
N GLU A 153 4.72 2.17 -22.97
CA GLU A 153 6.04 1.64 -23.35
C GLU A 153 6.15 0.12 -23.07
N LEU A 154 5.32 -0.40 -22.15
CA LEU A 154 5.27 -1.81 -21.80
C LEU A 154 4.38 -2.60 -22.79
N ASN A 155 4.96 -2.94 -23.94
CA ASN A 155 4.31 -3.83 -24.91
C ASN A 155 4.21 -5.26 -24.37
N GLY A 156 3.00 -5.72 -24.05
CA GLY A 156 2.72 -7.14 -23.77
C GLY A 156 3.01 -7.61 -22.34
N VAL A 157 3.21 -6.69 -21.39
CA VAL A 157 3.38 -7.03 -19.97
C VAL A 157 2.04 -7.37 -19.33
N THR A 158 2.00 -8.42 -18.51
CA THR A 158 0.81 -8.92 -17.82
C THR A 158 0.66 -8.40 -16.38
N ASN A 159 1.74 -7.90 -15.79
CA ASN A 159 1.80 -7.47 -14.39
C ASN A 159 1.82 -5.94 -14.28
N TYR A 160 0.86 -5.39 -13.55
CA TYR A 160 0.71 -3.95 -13.30
C TYR A 160 0.91 -3.67 -11.81
N TYR A 161 1.80 -2.73 -11.50
CA TYR A 161 2.19 -2.39 -10.12
C TYR A 161 1.90 -0.92 -9.78
N GLY A 162 0.85 -0.36 -10.38
CA GLY A 162 0.38 0.99 -10.13
C GLY A 162 -0.80 1.02 -9.18
N MET A 163 -0.75 1.87 -8.16
CA MET A 163 -1.88 2.14 -7.27
C MET A 163 -2.18 3.64 -7.22
N ALA A 164 -3.39 4.03 -7.63
CA ALA A 164 -3.79 5.43 -7.62
C ALA A 164 -3.97 5.96 -6.19
N ILE A 165 -3.37 7.12 -5.89
CA ILE A 165 -3.52 7.83 -4.61
C ILE A 165 -4.68 8.83 -4.70
N ASN A 166 -4.75 9.51 -5.85
CA ASN A 166 -5.76 10.49 -6.23
C ASN A 166 -5.80 10.58 -7.77
N ASN A 167 -6.58 11.50 -8.34
CA ASN A 167 -6.72 11.65 -9.80
C ASN A 167 -5.43 12.02 -10.53
N ASN A 168 -4.43 12.56 -9.82
CA ASN A 168 -3.21 13.10 -10.40
C ASN A 168 -1.95 12.29 -10.04
N GLU A 169 -1.99 11.45 -9.00
CA GLU A 169 -0.83 10.74 -8.46
C GLU A 169 -1.06 9.24 -8.34
N VAL A 170 0.00 8.47 -8.67
CA VAL A 170 0.05 7.00 -8.63
C VAL A 170 1.31 6.58 -7.88
N ILE A 171 1.20 5.57 -7.03
CA ILE A 171 2.34 4.80 -6.52
C ILE A 171 2.72 3.77 -7.59
N ASP A 172 3.91 3.91 -8.18
CA ASP A 172 4.47 2.97 -9.14
C ASP A 172 5.50 2.07 -8.46
N ALA A 173 5.11 0.82 -8.17
CA ALA A 173 5.94 -0.16 -7.48
C ALA A 173 6.75 -1.06 -8.43
N ARG A 174 7.00 -0.61 -9.67
CA ARG A 174 7.76 -1.37 -10.68
C ARG A 174 9.25 -1.51 -10.33
N ALA A 175 9.91 -0.38 -10.10
CA ALA A 175 11.37 -0.31 -9.88
C ALA A 175 11.75 -0.22 -8.39
N PHE A 176 10.92 0.47 -7.60
CA PHE A 176 11.08 0.59 -6.15
C PHE A 176 9.76 0.19 -5.51
N GLY A 177 9.77 -0.61 -4.45
CA GLY A 177 8.55 -0.89 -3.72
C GLY A 177 8.71 -1.89 -2.59
N GLY A 178 7.58 -2.37 -2.09
CA GLY A 178 7.52 -3.38 -1.03
C GLY A 178 6.96 -4.72 -1.53
N ILE A 179 6.98 -5.73 -0.65
CA ILE A 179 6.42 -7.06 -0.93
C ILE A 179 4.92 -7.01 -1.26
N ALA A 180 4.22 -5.95 -0.83
CA ALA A 180 2.81 -5.68 -1.12
C ALA A 180 2.49 -5.63 -2.63
N ARG A 181 3.48 -5.38 -3.50
CA ARG A 181 3.29 -5.37 -4.96
C ARG A 181 2.83 -6.72 -5.53
N PHE A 182 3.01 -7.81 -4.78
CA PHE A 182 2.54 -9.16 -5.14
C PHE A 182 1.14 -9.50 -4.61
N ALA A 183 0.45 -8.53 -3.98
CA ALA A 183 -0.93 -8.71 -3.58
C ALA A 183 -1.82 -8.80 -4.82
N ASN A 184 -2.62 -9.86 -4.90
CA ASN A 184 -3.50 -10.12 -6.03
C ASN A 184 -4.90 -9.55 -5.82
N HIS A 185 -5.55 -9.22 -6.93
CA HIS A 185 -6.98 -8.89 -6.94
C HIS A 185 -7.85 -10.12 -6.64
N SER A 186 -8.96 -9.90 -5.94
CA SER A 186 -10.00 -10.90 -5.70
C SER A 186 -11.37 -10.24 -5.66
N CYS A 187 -12.39 -10.84 -6.29
CA CYS A 187 -13.78 -10.42 -6.16
C CYS A 187 -14.34 -10.66 -4.74
N GLN A 188 -13.69 -11.54 -3.97
CA GLN A 188 -13.99 -11.80 -2.57
C GLN A 188 -12.70 -11.63 -1.77
N PRO A 189 -12.30 -10.36 -1.50
CA PRO A 189 -11.03 -10.07 -0.86
C PRO A 189 -11.07 -10.37 0.65
N ASN A 190 -9.91 -10.65 1.23
CA ASN A 190 -9.71 -10.83 2.67
C ASN A 190 -8.94 -9.66 3.32
N CYS A 191 -8.44 -8.72 2.53
CA CYS A 191 -7.78 -7.49 2.96
C CYS A 191 -8.38 -6.31 2.19
N VAL A 192 -8.26 -5.11 2.76
CA VAL A 192 -8.66 -3.85 2.12
C VAL A 192 -7.45 -2.93 2.02
N VAL A 193 -7.45 -2.07 1.00
CA VAL A 193 -6.49 -0.98 0.88
C VAL A 193 -7.11 0.26 1.50
N GLU A 194 -6.37 0.88 2.42
CA GLU A 194 -6.75 2.13 3.05
C GLU A 194 -5.68 3.19 2.80
N ARG A 195 -6.11 4.43 2.65
CA ARG A 195 -5.21 5.58 2.59
C ARG A 195 -5.05 6.16 3.99
N TRP A 196 -3.81 6.32 4.41
CA TRP A 196 -3.46 6.89 5.70
C TRP A 196 -2.58 8.14 5.55
N ASP A 197 -2.77 9.13 6.41
CA ASP A 197 -1.83 10.23 6.62
C ASP A 197 -0.76 9.77 7.61
N VAL A 198 0.50 9.86 7.18
CA VAL A 198 1.65 9.39 7.95
C VAL A 198 2.69 10.51 8.00
N ASN A 199 2.48 11.41 8.95
CA ASN A 199 3.34 12.56 9.18
C ASN A 199 3.43 13.51 7.96
N GLY A 200 2.31 13.75 7.27
CA GLY A 200 2.23 14.58 6.05
C GLY A 200 2.11 13.76 4.77
#